data_AF-A0A925CXR3-F1
#
_entry.id   AF-A0A925CXR3-F1
#
_cell.length_a   1.000
_cell.length_b   1.000
_cell.length_c   1.000
_cell.angle_alpha   90.00
_cell.angle_beta   90.00
_cell.angle_gamma   90.00
#
_symmetry.space_group_name_H-M   'P 1'
#
loop_
_entity.id
_entity.type
_entity.pdbx_description
1 polymer ?
#
loop_
_entity_poly.entity_id
_entity_poly.type
_entity_poly.pdbx_seq_one_letter_code
_entity_poly.pdbx_strand_id
1 'polypeptide(L)'
;MKFLLLPILSLYSFSIHAQNVGIGTTTPPYKLTVNTNGIGISQQSTSGLHEIGFFTNESGAYIQTHSPSPMKFAVGNGNAVMTLTTTGRLGIGVSLPTAKLEVNGDAKVNSMSVVDDLTVTGNITISGEGMVRSATSAHLK
;
A
#
# COMPACT_ATOMS: atom_id res chain seq x y z
N MET A 1 49.39 39.94 -36.29
CA MET A 1 48.25 39.94 -35.34
C MET A 1 47.63 38.55 -35.35
N LYS A 2 47.61 37.84 -34.22
CA LYS A 2 47.15 36.45 -34.10
C LYS A 2 45.74 36.50 -33.50
N PHE A 3 44.72 36.23 -34.31
CA PHE A 3 43.34 36.19 -33.83
C PHE A 3 43.13 34.91 -33.01
N LEU A 4 42.85 35.08 -31.72
CA LEU A 4 42.51 34.01 -30.81
C LEU A 4 41.04 33.63 -31.06
N LEU A 5 40.80 32.46 -31.65
CA LEU A 5 39.45 31.92 -31.83
C LEU A 5 38.99 31.34 -30.49
N LEU A 6 38.05 31.99 -29.81
CA LEU A 6 37.39 31.43 -28.61
C LEU A 6 36.41 30.33 -29.06
N PRO A 7 36.43 29.13 -28.45
CA PRO A 7 35.41 28.12 -28.74
C PRO A 7 34.07 28.62 -28.18
N ILE A 8 33.10 28.84 -29.06
CA ILE A 8 31.72 29.09 -28.68
C ILE A 8 31.17 27.77 -28.12
N LEU A 9 31.08 27.68 -26.80
CA LEU A 9 30.36 26.60 -26.13
C LEU A 9 28.86 26.83 -26.41
N SER A 10 28.32 26.18 -27.44
CA SER A 10 26.89 26.21 -27.73
C SER A 10 26.16 25.45 -26.62
N LEU A 11 25.53 26.19 -25.71
CA LEU A 11 24.49 25.61 -24.85
C LEU A 11 23.28 25.31 -25.73
N TYR A 12 23.08 24.03 -26.07
CA TYR A 12 21.80 23.57 -26.57
C TYR A 12 20.80 23.63 -25.43
N SER A 13 19.92 24.63 -25.43
CA SER A 13 18.70 24.59 -24.64
C SER A 13 17.84 23.45 -25.19
N PHE A 14 17.86 22.30 -24.52
CA PHE A 14 16.98 21.18 -24.86
C PHE A 14 15.56 21.54 -24.43
N SER A 15 14.80 22.10 -25.37
CA SER A 15 13.39 22.43 -25.17
C SER A 15 12.56 21.15 -25.23
N ILE A 16 12.24 20.53 -24.08
CA ILE A 16 11.28 19.42 -24.02
C ILE A 16 9.84 19.94 -24.09
N HIS A 17 9.43 20.50 -25.24
CA HIS A 17 8.05 20.89 -25.45
C HIS A 17 7.23 19.69 -25.97
N ALA A 18 6.27 19.22 -25.16
CA ALA A 18 5.19 18.26 -25.49
C ALA A 18 5.57 16.79 -25.79
N GLN A 19 6.58 16.22 -25.13
CA GLN A 19 6.86 14.77 -25.21
C GLN A 19 6.50 14.05 -23.91
N ASN A 20 5.98 12.83 -24.03
CA ASN A 20 5.88 11.90 -22.92
C ASN A 20 7.28 11.62 -22.36
N VAL A 21 7.44 11.61 -21.03
CA VAL A 21 8.69 11.30 -20.36
C VAL A 21 8.78 9.79 -20.12
N GLY A 22 9.75 9.14 -20.76
CA GLY A 22 10.09 7.74 -20.53
C GLY A 22 11.35 7.62 -19.67
N ILE A 23 11.29 6.83 -18.61
CA ILE A 23 12.47 6.35 -17.87
C ILE A 23 12.55 4.84 -18.13
N GLY A 24 13.66 4.36 -18.69
CA GLY A 24 13.79 2.96 -19.11
C GLY A 24 13.02 2.60 -20.40
N THR A 25 12.45 3.58 -21.10
CA THR A 25 11.80 3.40 -22.40
C THR A 25 11.95 4.65 -23.28
N THR A 26 12.13 4.45 -24.59
CA THR A 26 12.15 5.54 -25.59
C THR A 26 10.79 5.78 -26.24
N THR A 27 9.82 4.89 -26.01
CA THR A 27 8.46 4.96 -26.56
C THR A 27 7.42 4.89 -25.43
N PRO A 28 7.40 5.90 -24.52
CA PRO A 28 6.47 5.91 -23.39
C PRO A 28 5.01 5.99 -23.85
N PRO A 29 4.14 5.01 -23.51
CA PRO A 29 2.72 5.01 -23.89
C PRO A 29 1.90 6.09 -23.17
N TYR A 30 2.39 6.62 -22.04
CA TYR A 30 1.74 7.69 -21.27
C TYR A 30 2.70 8.84 -20.99
N LYS A 31 2.15 10.00 -20.58
CA LYS A 31 2.90 11.25 -20.30
C LYS A 31 4.10 11.07 -19.37
N LEU A 32 4.00 10.16 -18.40
CA LEU A 32 5.13 9.69 -17.63
C LEU A 32 5.06 8.16 -17.60
N THR A 33 6.07 7.50 -18.12
CA THR A 33 6.23 6.05 -18.06
C THR A 33 7.57 5.71 -17.44
N VAL A 34 7.57 4.93 -16.37
CA VAL A 34 8.78 4.28 -15.86
C VAL A 34 8.70 2.81 -16.21
N ASN A 35 9.54 2.35 -17.14
CA ASN A 35 9.63 0.96 -17.54
C ASN A 35 10.82 0.30 -16.84
N THR A 36 10.53 -0.53 -15.83
CA THR A 36 11.52 -1.21 -15.00
C THR A 36 10.96 -2.55 -14.48
N ASN A 37 11.85 -3.48 -14.15
CA ASN A 37 11.53 -4.71 -13.41
C ASN A 37 12.04 -4.53 -11.97
N GLY A 38 11.33 -3.72 -11.18
CA GLY A 38 11.84 -3.19 -9.92
C GLY A 38 11.04 -2.00 -9.40
N ILE A 39 11.68 -1.23 -8.52
CA ILE A 39 11.14 0.03 -8.01
C ILE A 39 11.17 1.06 -9.14
N GLY A 40 10.01 1.53 -9.58
CA GLY A 40 9.91 2.57 -10.62
C GLY A 40 9.96 3.97 -10.03
N ILE A 41 9.16 4.22 -9.00
CA ILE A 41 9.07 5.51 -8.33
C ILE A 41 9.09 5.24 -6.83
N SER A 42 9.98 5.90 -6.07
CA SER A 42 9.99 5.80 -4.61
C SER A 42 10.16 7.14 -3.90
N GLN A 43 9.76 7.14 -2.63
CA GLN A 43 10.06 8.19 -1.66
C GLN A 43 10.78 7.54 -0.49
N GLN A 44 11.94 8.09 -0.14
CA GLN A 44 12.76 7.63 0.95
C GLN A 44 12.83 8.71 2.05
N SER A 45 12.86 8.31 3.31
CA SER A 45 13.17 9.23 4.42
C SER A 45 14.63 9.67 4.33
N THR A 46 14.96 10.83 4.90
CA THR A 46 16.36 11.35 4.92
C THR A 46 17.35 10.35 5.52
N SER A 47 16.89 9.51 6.46
CA SER A 47 17.69 8.47 7.10
C SER A 47 17.86 7.19 6.26
N GLY A 48 17.14 7.02 5.15
CA GLY A 48 17.10 5.77 4.38
C GLY A 48 16.29 4.64 5.02
N LEU A 49 15.82 4.81 6.26
CA LEU A 49 15.16 3.74 7.02
C LEU A 49 13.74 3.42 6.56
N HIS A 50 13.10 4.37 5.87
CA HIS A 50 11.75 4.21 5.35
C HIS A 50 11.75 4.50 3.86
N GLU A 51 11.26 3.55 3.07
CA GLU A 51 11.05 3.71 1.64
C GLU A 51 9.69 3.15 1.26
N ILE A 52 8.92 3.92 0.51
CA ILE A 52 7.69 3.48 -0.14
C ILE A 52 7.81 3.73 -1.63
N GLY A 53 7.21 2.87 -2.45
CA GLY A 53 7.25 3.07 -3.89
C GLY A 53 6.19 2.30 -4.65
N PHE A 54 6.18 2.59 -5.95
CA PHE A 54 5.48 1.86 -6.98
C PHE A 54 6.46 0.91 -7.64
N PHE A 55 6.14 -0.37 -7.60
CA PHE A 55 7.00 -1.46 -8.07
C PHE A 55 6.22 -2.33 -9.05
N THR A 56 6.92 -2.77 -10.10
CA THR A 56 6.38 -3.71 -11.08
C THR A 56 7.41 -4.80 -11.37
N ASN A 57 6.96 -6.04 -11.45
CA ASN A 57 7.74 -7.17 -11.94
C ASN A 57 6.85 -8.10 -12.78
N GLU A 58 7.40 -9.24 -13.20
CA GLU A 58 6.66 -10.25 -13.96
C GLU A 58 5.46 -10.84 -13.19
N SER A 59 5.45 -10.74 -11.86
CA SER A 59 4.37 -11.24 -11.00
C SER A 59 3.24 -10.23 -10.78
N GLY A 60 3.45 -8.94 -10.99
CA GLY A 60 2.40 -7.93 -10.80
C GLY A 60 2.88 -6.51 -10.55
N ALA A 61 1.93 -5.66 -10.18
CA ALA A 61 2.13 -4.26 -9.81
C ALA A 61 1.75 -4.03 -8.35
N TYR A 62 2.56 -3.23 -7.64
CA TYR A 62 2.50 -3.12 -6.19
C TYR A 62 2.68 -1.67 -5.75
N ILE A 63 1.94 -1.29 -4.71
CA ILE A 63 2.29 -0.20 -3.81
C ILE A 63 2.84 -0.89 -2.57
N GLN A 64 4.09 -0.63 -2.20
CA GLN A 64 4.73 -1.35 -1.10
C GLN A 64 5.80 -0.51 -0.41
N THR A 65 6.13 -0.92 0.82
CA THR A 65 7.35 -0.47 1.50
C THR A 65 8.54 -1.29 1.01
N HIS A 66 9.65 -0.64 0.70
CA HIS A 66 10.91 -1.28 0.32
C HIS A 66 11.92 -1.35 1.48
N SER A 67 11.47 -0.97 2.67
CA SER A 67 12.14 -1.10 3.96
C SER A 67 11.34 -2.02 4.90
N PRO A 68 11.94 -2.58 5.97
CA PRO A 68 11.25 -3.40 6.97
C PRO A 68 10.40 -2.51 7.91
N SER A 69 9.45 -1.79 7.34
CA SER A 69 8.57 -0.84 8.00
C SER A 69 7.12 -1.15 7.66
N PRO A 70 6.18 -0.96 8.61
CA PRO A 70 4.77 -1.15 8.31
C PRO A 70 4.28 -0.13 7.28
N MET A 71 3.33 -0.52 6.44
CA MET A 71 2.60 0.40 5.59
C MET A 71 1.49 1.06 6.40
N LYS A 72 1.48 2.39 6.43
CA LYS A 72 0.55 3.20 7.21
C LYS A 72 -0.34 4.04 6.30
N PHE A 73 -1.62 4.05 6.62
CA PHE A 73 -2.62 4.92 5.98
C PHE A 73 -3.10 5.92 7.03
N ALA A 74 -2.97 7.21 6.74
CA ALA A 74 -3.30 8.31 7.65
C ALA A 74 -4.09 9.40 6.90
N VAL A 75 -4.82 10.21 7.64
CA VAL A 75 -5.62 11.33 7.12
C VAL A 75 -5.33 12.60 7.92
N GLY A 76 -5.35 13.75 7.26
CA GLY A 76 -5.26 15.07 7.92
C GLY A 76 -3.97 15.29 8.72
N ASN A 77 -2.83 14.76 8.25
CA ASN A 77 -1.54 14.81 8.97
C ASN A 77 -1.59 14.18 10.39
N GLY A 78 -2.56 13.29 10.64
CA GLY A 78 -2.70 12.58 11.92
C GLY A 78 -1.95 11.25 11.99
N ASN A 79 -2.24 10.49 13.05
CA ASN A 79 -1.75 9.12 13.20
C ASN A 79 -2.35 8.18 12.13
N ALA A 80 -1.70 7.03 11.94
CA ALA A 80 -2.21 5.99 11.06
C ALA A 80 -3.56 5.46 11.57
N VAL A 81 -4.57 5.48 10.70
CA VAL A 81 -5.90 4.90 10.95
C VAL A 81 -5.97 3.43 10.52
N MET A 82 -5.11 3.04 9.58
CA MET A 82 -4.93 1.65 9.15
C MET A 82 -3.45 1.34 9.00
N THR A 83 -3.03 0.17 9.47
CA THR A 83 -1.63 -0.27 9.45
C THR A 83 -1.55 -1.71 8.94
N LEU A 84 -0.77 -1.94 7.87
CA LEU A 84 -0.33 -3.27 7.47
C LEU A 84 1.08 -3.49 8.02
N THR A 85 1.21 -4.43 8.96
CA THR A 85 2.51 -4.74 9.60
C THR A 85 3.45 -5.44 8.63
N THR A 86 4.75 -5.44 8.96
CA THR A 86 5.76 -6.22 8.23
C THR A 86 5.53 -7.73 8.31
N THR A 87 4.69 -8.20 9.24
CA THR A 87 4.27 -9.59 9.38
C THR A 87 2.97 -9.92 8.65
N GLY A 88 2.43 -8.98 7.86
CA GLY A 88 1.24 -9.19 7.04
C GLY A 88 -0.09 -9.13 7.81
N ARG A 89 -0.13 -8.42 8.93
CA ARG A 89 -1.36 -8.21 9.71
C ARG A 89 -1.94 -6.82 9.45
N LEU A 90 -3.23 -6.75 9.16
CA LEU A 90 -3.95 -5.51 8.90
C LEU A 90 -4.71 -5.05 10.16
N GLY A 91 -4.34 -3.90 10.70
CA GLY A 91 -5.04 -3.23 11.78
C GLY A 91 -5.86 -2.04 11.28
N ILE A 92 -7.11 -1.91 11.70
CA ILE A 92 -7.96 -0.71 11.50
C ILE A 92 -8.30 -0.16 12.89
N GLY A 93 -7.91 1.07 13.19
CA GLY A 93 -8.04 1.66 14.53
C GLY A 93 -7.11 1.05 15.59
N VAL A 94 -6.19 0.17 15.19
CA VAL A 94 -5.19 -0.49 16.05
C VAL A 94 -3.84 -0.53 15.32
N SER A 95 -2.76 -0.19 16.02
CA SER A 95 -1.42 -0.06 15.43
C SER A 95 -0.60 -1.36 15.49
N LEU A 96 -0.91 -2.26 16.43
CA LEU A 96 -0.20 -3.52 16.67
C LEU A 96 -1.20 -4.70 16.67
N PRO A 97 -1.76 -5.06 15.51
CA PRO A 97 -2.72 -6.16 15.42
C PRO A 97 -2.10 -7.51 15.84
N THR A 98 -2.88 -8.26 16.61
CA THR A 98 -2.56 -9.61 17.10
C THR A 98 -3.10 -10.70 16.17
N ALA A 99 -4.15 -10.40 15.39
CA ALA A 99 -4.73 -11.25 14.36
C ALA A 99 -4.34 -10.78 12.93
N LYS A 100 -4.65 -11.61 11.91
CA LYS A 100 -4.41 -11.23 10.49
C LYS A 100 -5.18 -9.98 10.07
N LEU A 101 -6.41 -9.84 10.58
CA LEU A 101 -7.22 -8.65 10.47
C LEU A 101 -7.72 -8.32 11.89
N GLU A 102 -7.50 -7.11 12.36
CA GLU A 102 -8.00 -6.63 13.64
C GLU A 102 -8.63 -5.24 13.46
N VAL A 103 -9.88 -5.10 13.91
CA VAL A 103 -10.62 -3.84 13.87
C VAL A 103 -10.92 -3.45 15.32
N ASN A 104 -10.39 -2.30 15.73
CA ASN A 104 -10.73 -1.70 17.02
C ASN A 104 -11.93 -0.77 16.83
N GLY A 105 -13.12 -1.33 17.00
CA GLY A 105 -14.41 -0.67 16.79
C GLY A 105 -15.38 -1.54 16.00
N ASP A 106 -16.42 -0.92 15.46
CA ASP A 106 -17.48 -1.63 14.73
C ASP A 106 -17.08 -1.91 13.28
N ALA A 107 -17.38 -3.13 12.81
CA ALA A 107 -17.27 -3.51 11.40
C ALA A 107 -18.66 -3.82 10.84
N LYS A 108 -19.11 -3.04 9.84
CA LYS A 108 -20.32 -3.37 9.09
C LYS A 108 -19.98 -4.35 7.97
N VAL A 109 -20.50 -5.56 8.05
CA VAL A 109 -20.30 -6.63 7.06
C VAL A 109 -21.65 -7.03 6.48
N ASN A 110 -21.82 -6.87 5.16
CA ASN A 110 -23.10 -7.16 4.49
C ASN A 110 -23.42 -8.66 4.45
N SER A 111 -22.40 -9.52 4.37
CA SER A 111 -22.53 -10.97 4.38
C SER A 111 -21.24 -11.58 4.91
N MET A 112 -21.36 -12.51 5.87
CA MET A 112 -20.21 -13.19 6.49
C MET A 112 -20.41 -14.70 6.36
N SER A 113 -19.42 -15.38 5.81
CA SER A 113 -19.32 -16.84 5.82
C SER A 113 -18.20 -17.23 6.78
N VAL A 114 -18.52 -17.96 7.84
CA VAL A 114 -17.53 -18.49 8.78
C VAL A 114 -17.29 -19.96 8.40
N VAL A 115 -16.04 -20.31 8.11
CA VAL A 115 -15.66 -21.67 7.65
C VAL A 115 -15.47 -22.63 8.84
N ASP A 116 -14.92 -22.11 9.93
CA ASP A 116 -14.67 -22.84 11.17
C ASP A 116 -15.56 -22.28 12.30
N ASP A 117 -14.98 -21.98 13.46
CA ASP A 117 -15.68 -21.48 14.62
C ASP A 117 -15.81 -19.95 14.62
N LEU A 118 -16.97 -19.46 15.06
CA LEU A 118 -17.16 -18.07 15.45
C LEU A 118 -17.11 -17.97 16.98
N THR A 119 -16.13 -17.24 17.52
CA THR A 119 -16.09 -16.91 18.95
C THR A 119 -16.63 -15.50 19.16
N VAL A 120 -17.62 -15.36 20.04
CA VAL A 120 -18.17 -14.06 20.45
C VAL A 120 -18.06 -13.95 21.96
N THR A 121 -17.35 -12.92 22.45
CA THR A 121 -17.15 -12.66 23.88
C THR A 121 -18.29 -11.87 24.53
N GLY A 122 -19.17 -11.28 23.71
CA GLY A 122 -20.35 -10.53 24.14
C GLY A 122 -21.65 -11.14 23.63
N ASN A 123 -22.66 -10.29 23.44
CA ASN A 123 -23.98 -10.72 22.99
C ASN A 123 -24.05 -10.82 21.46
N ILE A 124 -24.83 -11.79 20.97
CA ILE A 124 -25.24 -11.88 19.56
C ILE A 124 -26.70 -11.43 19.48
N THR A 125 -26.99 -10.44 18.64
CA THR A 125 -28.35 -10.00 18.32
C THR A 125 -28.65 -10.32 16.85
N ILE A 126 -29.71 -11.09 16.60
CA ILE A 126 -30.18 -11.42 15.25
C ILE A 126 -31.56 -10.79 15.09
N SER A 127 -31.70 -9.85 14.16
CA SER A 127 -32.97 -9.17 13.87
C SER A 127 -33.85 -9.91 12.87
N GLY A 128 -33.30 -10.94 12.20
CA GLY A 128 -34.02 -11.84 11.29
C GLY A 128 -34.02 -13.29 11.79
N GLU A 129 -34.03 -14.24 10.86
CA GLU A 129 -33.94 -15.66 11.20
C GLU A 129 -32.51 -16.06 11.57
N GLY A 130 -32.35 -16.73 12.72
CA GLY A 130 -31.10 -17.36 13.15
C GLY A 130 -31.27 -18.88 13.16
N MET A 131 -30.38 -19.61 12.49
CA MET A 131 -30.39 -21.08 12.46
C MET A 131 -29.13 -21.63 13.14
N VAL A 132 -29.30 -22.55 14.10
CA VAL A 132 -28.21 -23.32 14.72
C VAL A 132 -28.33 -24.77 14.26
N ARG A 133 -27.38 -25.25 13.46
CA ARG A 133 -27.48 -26.56 12.77
C ARG A 133 -26.87 -27.74 13.53
N SER A 134 -25.99 -27.49 14.50
CA SER A 134 -25.35 -28.53 15.33
C SER A 134 -24.86 -27.92 16.63
N ALA A 135 -25.74 -27.83 17.63
CA ALA A 135 -25.32 -27.50 18.99
C ALA A 135 -25.05 -28.81 19.74
N THR A 136 -23.80 -29.11 20.07
CA THR A 136 -23.51 -30.08 21.13
C THR A 136 -23.87 -29.37 22.44
N SER A 137 -24.99 -29.75 23.06
CA SER A 137 -25.49 -29.09 24.27
C SER A 137 -24.43 -29.13 25.38
N ALA A 138 -23.97 -27.95 25.81
CA ALA A 138 -23.27 -27.80 27.07
C ALA A 138 -24.33 -27.64 28.18
N HIS A 139 -24.34 -28.60 29.10
CA HIS A 139 -25.19 -28.63 30.28
C HIS A 139 -25.00 -27.33 31.10
N LEU A 140 -26.05 -26.52 31.22
CA LEU A 140 -26.08 -25.37 32.12
C LEU A 140 -26.10 -25.87 33.57
N LYS A 141 -25.16 -25.41 34.39
CA LYS A 141 -25.32 -25.41 35.86
C LYS A 141 -25.97 -24.10 36.29
#